data_AF-A0A8B2I3H3-F1
#
_entry.id   AF-A0A8B2I3H3-F1
#
_cell.length_a   1.000
_cell.length_b   1.000
_cell.length_c   1.000
_cell.angle_alpha   90.00
_cell.angle_beta   90.00
_cell.angle_gamma   90.00
#
_symmetry.space_group_name_H-M   'P 1'
#
loop_
_entity.id
_entity.type
_entity.pdbx_description
1 polymer ?
#
loop_
_entity_poly.entity_id
_entity_poly.type
_entity_poly.pdbx_seq_one_letter_code
_entity_poly.pdbx_strand_id
1 'polypeptide(L)' 'MWYVSPEENIERVRVVAVTESGCIAETMDGHAVNIGDCQAEPDEYIMALVDQKLKERATMMNPTR' A
#
# COMPACT_ATOMS: atom_id res chain seq x y z
N MET A 1 -5.43 8.44 -22.70
CA MET A 1 -4.99 7.43 -21.71
C MET A 1 -4.54 8.16 -20.47
N TRP A 2 -5.19 7.91 -19.34
CA TRP A 2 -4.93 8.57 -18.06
C TRP A 2 -3.98 7.69 -17.23
N TYR A 3 -2.69 7.69 -17.55
CA TYR A 3 -1.68 6.84 -16.89
C TYR A 3 -1.44 7.13 -15.41
N VAL A 4 -2.19 8.09 -14.82
CA VAL A 4 -1.98 8.58 -13.47
C VAL A 4 -3.16 8.38 -12.54
N SER A 5 -4.37 8.11 -13.04
CA SER A 5 -5.49 7.99 -12.10
C SER A 5 -5.34 6.69 -11.31
N PRO A 6 -5.61 6.75 -9.99
CA PRO A 6 -5.44 5.61 -9.11
C PRO A 6 -6.40 4.48 -9.48
N GLU A 7 -5.93 3.25 -9.32
CA GLU A 7 -6.75 2.04 -9.40
C GLU A 7 -6.77 1.40 -8.03
N GLU A 8 -7.72 1.82 -7.20
CA GLU A 8 -7.83 1.37 -5.82
C GLU A 8 -8.52 0.00 -5.76
N ASN A 9 -7.81 -0.99 -5.23
CA ASN A 9 -8.38 -2.30 -4.93
C ASN A 9 -8.25 -2.60 -3.44
N ILE A 10 -9.25 -3.30 -2.90
CA ILE A 10 -9.22 -3.75 -1.52
C ILE A 10 -8.25 -4.94 -1.43
N GLU A 11 -7.14 -4.75 -0.72
CA GLU A 11 -6.08 -5.74 -0.56
C GLU A 11 -5.82 -5.97 0.93
N ARG A 12 -5.41 -7.19 1.28
CA ARG A 12 -4.94 -7.50 2.64
C ARG A 12 -3.52 -6.98 2.79
N VAL A 13 -3.31 -6.12 3.77
CA VAL A 13 -2.01 -5.51 4.08
C VAL A 13 -1.65 -5.72 5.53
N ARG A 14 -0.36 -5.79 5.84
CA ARG A 14 0.17 -5.83 7.21
C ARG A 14 0.55 -4.42 7.63
N VAL A 15 0.02 -3.92 8.74
CA VAL A 15 0.42 -2.62 9.28
C VAL A 15 1.85 -2.72 9.81
N VAL A 16 2.75 -1.88 9.30
CA VAL A 16 4.16 -1.86 9.72
C VAL A 16 4.45 -0.68 10.66
N ALA A 17 3.70 0.41 10.54
CA ALA A 17 3.81 1.55 11.42
C ALA A 17 2.51 2.36 11.45
N VAL A 18 2.17 2.87 12.63
CA VAL A 18 1.11 3.86 12.83
C VAL A 18 1.76 5.19 13.15
N THR A 19 1.55 6.20 12.32
CA THR A 19 2.13 7.53 12.48
C THR A 19 1.04 8.57 12.69
N GLU A 20 1.40 9.77 13.17
CA GLU A 20 0.45 10.89 13.31
C GLU A 20 -0.17 11.32 11.96
N SER A 21 0.49 11.00 10.84
CA SER A 21 0.04 11.30 9.48
C SER A 21 -0.73 10.16 8.80
N GLY A 22 -0.97 9.06 9.51
CA GLY A 22 -1.64 7.86 8.98
C GLY A 22 -0.80 6.59 9.15
N CYS A 23 -1.34 5.48 8.68
CA CYS A 23 -0.77 4.16 8.78
C CYS A 23 -0.01 3.76 7.53
N ILE A 24 1.18 3.22 7.76
CA ILE A 24 2.00 2.59 6.75
C ILE A 24 1.76 1.10 6.86
N ALA A 25 1.37 0.49 5.74
CA ALA A 25 1.16 -0.94 5.63
C ALA A 25 2.02 -1.52 4.51
N GLU A 26 2.32 -2.79 4.60
CA GLU A 26 3.04 -3.56 3.59
C GLU A 26 2.06 -4.54 2.94
N THR A 27 1.99 -4.53 1.61
CA THR A 27 1.24 -5.54 0.87
C THR A 27 1.92 -6.88 0.94
N MET A 28 1.18 -7.97 0.71
CA MET A 28 1.76 -9.32 0.70
C MET A 28 2.81 -9.51 -0.40
N ASP A 29 2.81 -8.64 -1.41
CA ASP A 29 3.79 -8.60 -2.50
C ASP A 29 5.08 -7.85 -2.10
N GLY A 30 5.19 -7.36 -0.86
CA GLY A 30 6.36 -6.66 -0.33
C GLY A 30 6.44 -5.18 -0.71
N HIS A 31 5.30 -4.53 -0.96
CA HIS A 31 5.25 -3.10 -1.28
C HIS A 31 4.73 -2.30 -0.08
N ALA A 32 5.49 -1.28 0.34
CA ALA A 32 5.05 -0.34 1.35
C ALA A 32 4.06 0.67 0.75
N VAL A 33 2.89 0.80 1.38
CA VAL A 33 1.78 1.67 0.97
C VAL A 33 1.27 2.46 2.16
N ASN A 34 0.88 3.72 1.91
CA ASN A 34 0.19 4.52 2.91
C ASN A 34 -1.32 4.32 2.73
N ILE A 35 -1.99 3.86 3.79
CA ILE A 35 -3.42 3.54 3.78
C ILE A 35 -4.27 4.61 4.50
N GLY A 36 -3.66 5.74 4.86
CA GLY A 36 -4.31 6.82 5.59
C GLY A 36 -4.55 6.48 7.07
N ASP A 37 -5.49 7.18 7.70
CA ASP A 37 -5.82 6.94 9.11
C ASP A 37 -6.39 5.54 9.30
N CYS A 38 -5.77 4.77 10.20
CA CYS A 38 -6.23 3.43 10.57
C CYS A 38 -6.28 3.28 12.09
N GLN A 39 -7.26 2.54 12.58
CA GLN A 39 -7.37 2.13 13.99
C GLN A 39 -6.84 0.70 14.15
N ALA A 40 -5.60 0.47 13.72
CA ALA A 40 -4.97 -0.84 13.77
C ALA A 40 -3.66 -0.78 14.54
N GLU A 41 -3.23 -1.92 15.08
CA GLU A 41 -1.94 -2.03 15.75
C GLU A 41 -0.83 -2.41 14.75
N PRO A 42 0.45 -2.07 15.02
CA PRO A 42 1.56 -2.64 14.26
C PRO A 42 1.49 -4.17 14.26
N ASP A 43 1.84 -4.78 13.13
CA ASP A 43 1.74 -6.22 12.84
C ASP A 43 0.32 -6.78 12.65
N GLU A 44 -0.71 -5.94 12.70
CA GLU A 44 -2.08 -6.35 12.37
C GLU A 44 -2.28 -6.46 10.85
N TYR A 45 -3.13 -7.42 10.43
CA TYR A 45 -3.53 -7.58 9.03
C TYR A 45 -4.93 -7.01 8.82
N ILE A 46 -5.03 -5.98 7.98
CA ILE A 46 -6.29 -5.32 7.67
C ILE A 46 -6.57 -5.30 6.17
N MET A 47 -7.83 -5.09 5.80
CA MET A 47 -8.24 -4.87 4.42
C MET A 47 -8.23 -3.36 4.16
N ALA A 48 -7.38 -2.90 3.25
CA ALA A 48 -7.25 -1.48 2.92
C ALA A 48 -7.34 -1.24 1.41
N LEU A 49 -7.72 -0.02 1.03
CA LEU A 49 -7.69 0.43 -0.36
C LEU A 49 -6.24 0.71 -0.75
N VAL A 50 -5.75 0.01 -1.76
CA VAL A 50 -4.39 0.14 -2.28
C VAL A 50 -4.43 0.49 -3.76
N ASP A 51 -3.74 1.56 -4.13
CA ASP A 51 -3.55 1.93 -5.53
C ASP A 51 -2.60 0.94 -6.23
N GLN A 52 -3.17 0.10 -7.09
CA GLN A 52 -2.41 -0.89 -7.86
C GLN A 52 -1.48 -0.22 -8.87
N LYS A 53 -1.80 0.98 -9.36
CA LYS A 53 -0.91 1.73 -10.26
C LYS A 53 0.35 2.19 -9.55
N LEU A 54 0.33 2.36 -8.23
CA LEU A 54 1.54 2.65 -7.46
C LEU A 54 2.47 1.44 -7.42
N LYS A 55 1.91 0.24 -7.24
CA LYS A 55 2.66 -1.04 -7.29
C LYS A 55 3.25 -1.30 -8.69
N GLU A 56 2.45 -1.11 -9.75
CA GLU A 56 2.92 -1.25 -11.13
C GLU A 56 4.10 -0.32 -11.42
N ARG A 57 4.02 0.95 -10.99
CA ARG A 57 5.11 1.93 -11.14
C ARG A 57 6.34 1.51 -10.34
N ALA A 58 6.17 1.11 -9.08
CA ALA A 58 7.28 0.64 -8.24
C ALA A 58 8.00 -0.56 -8.88
N THR A 59 7.25 -1.50 -9.46
CA THR A 59 7.79 -2.66 -10.17
C THR A 59 8.56 -2.25 -11.42
N MET A 60 8.01 -1.34 -12.24
CA MET A 60 8.70 -0.84 -13.44
C MET A 60 9.98 -0.05 -13.11
N MET A 61 10.04 0.60 -11.95
CA MET A 61 11.19 1.37 -11.49
C MET A 61 12.29 0.51 -10.86
N ASN A 62 12.03 -0.77 -10.58
CA ASN A 62 13.04 -1.71 -10.07
C ASN A 62 13.14 -2.98 -10.96
N PRO A 63 13.66 -2.84 -12.20
CA PRO A 63 13.59 -3.88 -13.23
C PRO A 63 14.56 -5.07 -13.02
N THR A 64 15.37 -5.10 -11.97
CA THR A 64 16.34 -6.18 -11.71
C THR A 64 15.97 -6.94 -10.45
N ARG A 65 15.22 -8.04 -10.63
CA ARG A 65 15.15 -9.13 -9.66
C ARG A 65 16.01 -10.30 -10.14
#